data_AF-A9D4Q5-F1
#
_entry.id   AF-A9D4Q5-F1
#
_cell.length_a   1.000
_cell.length_b   1.000
_cell.length_c   1.000
_cell.angle_alpha   90.00
_cell.angle_beta   90.00
_cell.angle_gamma   90.00
#
_symmetry.space_group_name_H-M   'P 1'
#
loop_
_entity.id
_entity.type
_entity.pdbx_description
1 polymer ?
#
loop_
_entity_poly.entity_id
_entity_poly.type
_entity_poly.pdbx_seq_one_letter_code
_entity_poly.pdbx_strand_id
1 'polypeptide(L)'
;MGFGSNAHSDMGRGHKTTGFRASSMRSGTTPARDWENYPDGLPAIVERWRGVIIERRPALQIMASHDSPETLHYVDPPYLPETRNRRNPHDPKHRYRHEMNVDDHVELLEALRGLAGMVVLSGYPAKLYDNSMPDWRRVERLALADGARERTEVLWINPACAARLDARAGGAGSPLFAEVAQ
;
A
#
# COMPACT_ATOMS: atom_id res chain seq x y z
N MET A 1 19.99 4.82 -7.77
CA MET A 1 18.96 5.87 -7.51
C MET A 1 18.70 6.02 -6.01
N GLY A 2 18.68 7.26 -5.46
CA GLY A 2 18.14 7.71 -4.15
C GLY A 2 18.40 6.93 -2.85
N PHE A 3 18.61 7.58 -1.69
CA PHE A 3 18.49 6.88 -0.39
C PHE A 3 17.10 6.17 -0.29
N GLY A 4 17.00 5.08 0.50
CA GLY A 4 15.83 4.18 0.50
C GLY A 4 14.47 4.90 0.62
N SER A 5 13.38 4.24 0.26
CA SER A 5 12.02 4.83 0.16
C SER A 5 11.58 5.66 1.36
N ASN A 6 12.12 5.40 2.56
CA ASN A 6 11.82 6.13 3.80
C ASN A 6 12.75 7.33 4.05
N ALA A 7 13.65 7.70 3.15
CA ALA A 7 14.57 8.83 3.36
C ALA A 7 13.84 10.18 3.50
N HIS A 8 12.60 10.28 3.04
CA HIS A 8 11.74 11.46 3.22
C HIS A 8 11.25 11.65 4.66
N SER A 9 11.22 10.59 5.49
CA SER A 9 10.75 10.68 6.88
C SER A 9 11.83 11.13 7.86
N ASP A 10 13.09 11.30 7.42
CA ASP A 10 14.19 11.74 8.28
C ASP A 10 14.21 13.28 8.41
N MET A 11 14.25 13.76 9.66
CA MET A 11 14.27 15.18 10.02
C MET A 11 15.68 15.68 10.37
N GLY A 12 16.67 14.79 10.45
CA GLY A 12 18.07 15.16 10.68
C GLY A 12 18.77 15.58 9.38
N ARG A 13 19.64 16.61 9.41
CA ARG A 13 20.50 16.94 8.26
C ARG A 13 21.71 15.99 8.21
N GLY A 14 21.91 15.23 7.13
CA GLY A 14 23.10 14.37 6.98
C GLY A 14 23.02 13.33 5.85
N HIS A 15 24.01 12.42 5.78
CA HIS A 15 24.18 11.34 4.76
C HIS A 15 23.03 10.30 4.66
N LYS A 16 21.87 10.57 5.26
CA LYS A 16 20.69 9.69 5.30
C LYS A 16 19.40 10.40 4.84
N THR A 17 19.47 11.67 4.46
CA THR A 17 18.35 12.45 3.92
C THR A 17 18.10 12.17 2.44
N THR A 18 16.93 12.55 1.93
CA THR A 18 16.62 12.56 0.49
C THR A 18 17.76 13.16 -0.35
N GLY A 19 18.14 12.51 -1.44
CA GLY A 19 19.22 12.97 -2.32
C GLY A 19 19.80 11.86 -3.19
N PHE A 20 20.68 12.23 -4.13
CA PHE A 20 21.34 11.28 -5.02
C PHE A 20 22.43 10.49 -4.28
N ARG A 21 22.42 9.15 -4.44
CA ARG A 21 23.53 8.31 -3.95
C ARG A 21 24.78 8.59 -4.78
N ALA A 22 25.90 8.82 -4.11
CA ALA A 22 27.21 9.05 -4.76
C ALA A 22 28.22 7.92 -4.54
N SER A 23 27.81 6.78 -3.97
CA SER A 23 28.73 5.68 -3.67
C SER A 23 29.21 4.97 -4.94
N SER A 24 30.51 5.05 -5.23
CA SER A 24 31.15 4.40 -6.38
C SER A 24 31.81 3.04 -6.06
N MET A 25 31.97 2.70 -4.78
CA MET A 25 32.77 1.56 -4.31
C MET A 25 31.96 0.33 -3.84
N ARG A 26 30.69 0.19 -4.24
CA ARG A 26 29.86 -0.97 -3.82
C ARG A 26 30.05 -2.17 -4.73
N SER A 27 30.15 -3.37 -4.15
CA SER A 27 29.95 -4.64 -4.86
C SER A 27 28.47 -4.78 -5.21
N GLY A 28 28.11 -4.65 -6.49
CA GLY A 28 26.72 -4.67 -6.98
C GLY A 28 26.47 -3.59 -8.05
N THR A 29 25.22 -3.14 -8.20
CA THR A 29 24.91 -1.99 -9.06
C THR A 29 25.37 -0.68 -8.40
N THR A 30 26.07 0.14 -9.16
CA THR A 30 26.43 1.50 -8.74
C THR A 30 25.32 2.47 -9.17
N PRO A 31 25.17 3.61 -8.50
CA PRO A 31 24.21 4.63 -8.94
C PRO A 31 24.41 5.05 -10.40
N ALA A 32 25.66 5.07 -10.89
CA ALA A 32 25.97 5.36 -12.30
C ALA A 32 25.39 4.29 -13.26
N ARG A 33 25.51 3.00 -12.93
CA ARG A 33 24.89 1.91 -13.70
C ARG A 33 23.37 1.93 -13.62
N ASP A 34 22.79 2.34 -12.48
CA ASP A 34 21.33 2.52 -12.40
C ASP A 34 20.85 3.61 -13.39
N TRP A 35 21.61 4.71 -13.52
CA TRP A 35 21.29 5.80 -14.45
C TRP A 35 21.41 5.39 -15.92
N GLU A 36 22.37 4.54 -16.26
CA GLU A 36 22.53 4.00 -17.61
C GLU A 36 21.29 3.23 -18.07
N ASN A 37 20.70 2.42 -17.17
CA ASN A 37 19.53 1.61 -17.48
C ASN A 37 18.18 2.34 -17.28
N TYR A 38 18.19 3.52 -16.63
CA TYR A 38 16.96 4.24 -16.28
C TYR A 38 16.13 4.68 -17.50
N PRO A 39 16.72 5.22 -18.59
CA PRO A 39 15.97 5.62 -19.78
C PRO A 39 15.13 4.51 -20.39
N ASP A 40 15.62 3.26 -20.38
CA ASP A 40 14.91 2.12 -20.96
C ASP A 40 13.61 1.78 -20.20
N GLY A 41 13.56 2.11 -18.91
CA GLY A 41 12.36 1.94 -18.08
C GLY A 41 11.34 3.08 -18.22
N LEU A 42 11.75 4.25 -18.71
CA LEU A 42 10.87 5.43 -18.78
C LEU A 42 9.63 5.24 -19.65
N PRO A 43 9.68 4.62 -20.85
CA PRO A 43 8.48 4.43 -21.66
C PRO A 43 7.36 3.67 -20.95
N ALA A 44 7.70 2.58 -20.23
CA ALA A 44 6.73 1.79 -19.47
C ALA A 44 6.13 2.58 -18.31
N ILE A 45 6.94 3.41 -17.64
CA ILE A 45 6.46 4.31 -16.58
C ILE A 45 5.51 5.33 -17.19
N VAL A 46 5.92 6.06 -18.23
CA VAL A 46 5.11 7.10 -18.87
C VAL A 46 3.75 6.53 -19.29
N GLU A 47 3.72 5.37 -19.94
CA GLU A 47 2.46 4.76 -20.37
C GLU A 47 1.57 4.39 -19.18
N ARG A 48 2.13 3.83 -18.10
CA ARG A 48 1.36 3.50 -16.88
C ARG A 48 0.76 4.75 -16.20
N TRP A 49 1.41 5.90 -16.33
CA TRP A 49 0.96 7.16 -15.72
C TRP A 49 -0.03 7.94 -16.59
N ARG A 50 -0.30 7.51 -17.83
CA ARG A 50 -1.29 8.19 -18.68
C ARG A 50 -2.69 8.09 -18.08
N GLY A 51 -3.39 9.22 -18.03
CA GLY A 51 -4.74 9.30 -17.45
C GLY A 51 -4.77 9.30 -15.93
N VAL A 52 -3.63 9.40 -15.24
CA VAL A 52 -3.55 9.47 -13.78
C VAL A 52 -3.61 10.92 -13.30
N ILE A 53 -4.48 11.19 -12.33
CA ILE A 53 -4.53 12.46 -11.59
C ILE A 53 -3.85 12.25 -10.23
N ILE A 54 -2.97 13.18 -9.84
CA ILE A 54 -2.29 13.16 -8.54
C ILE A 54 -2.84 14.30 -7.69
N GLU A 55 -3.42 13.97 -6.55
CA GLU A 55 -3.94 14.95 -5.60
C GLU A 55 -3.20 14.84 -4.26
N ARG A 56 -2.93 16.00 -3.64
CA ARG A 56 -2.40 16.10 -2.27
C ARG A 56 -3.47 16.71 -1.36
N ARG A 57 -4.42 15.89 -0.93
CA ARG A 57 -5.58 16.29 -0.11
C ARG A 57 -5.93 15.17 0.89
N PRO A 58 -6.77 15.43 1.91
CA PRO A 58 -7.25 14.38 2.79
C PRO A 58 -7.92 13.25 2.00
N ALA A 59 -7.50 12.00 2.25
CA ALA A 59 -7.92 10.85 1.46
C ALA A 59 -9.44 10.65 1.45
N LEU A 60 -10.09 10.84 2.61
CA LEU A 60 -11.55 10.71 2.74
C LEU A 60 -12.30 11.69 1.83
N GLN A 61 -11.78 12.90 1.64
CA GLN A 61 -12.39 13.88 0.74
C GLN A 61 -12.26 13.48 -0.73
N ILE A 62 -11.10 12.92 -1.11
CA ILE A 62 -10.87 12.43 -2.48
C ILE A 62 -11.84 11.27 -2.76
N MET A 63 -11.89 10.28 -1.86
CA MET A 63 -12.77 9.12 -2.02
C MET A 63 -14.23 9.55 -2.16
N ALA A 64 -14.72 10.44 -1.29
CA ALA A 64 -16.08 10.96 -1.38
C ALA A 64 -16.36 11.72 -2.69
N SER A 65 -15.40 12.50 -3.20
CA SER A 65 -15.60 13.27 -4.45
C SER A 65 -15.63 12.43 -5.72
N HIS A 66 -15.01 11.26 -5.69
CA HIS A 66 -14.94 10.33 -6.83
C HIS A 66 -15.81 9.09 -6.62
N ASP A 67 -16.66 9.08 -5.58
CA ASP A 67 -17.47 7.92 -5.25
C ASP A 67 -18.60 7.72 -6.26
N SER A 68 -18.68 6.50 -6.79
CA SER A 68 -19.75 6.05 -7.66
C SER A 68 -19.82 4.52 -7.60
N PRO A 69 -20.97 3.90 -7.94
CA PRO A 69 -21.09 2.44 -7.97
C PRO A 69 -20.07 1.74 -8.90
N GLU A 70 -19.51 2.46 -9.87
CA GLU A 70 -18.49 1.99 -10.81
C GLU A 70 -17.05 2.25 -10.35
N THR A 71 -16.84 3.10 -9.34
CA THR A 71 -15.51 3.44 -8.81
C THR A 71 -14.95 2.30 -7.97
N LEU A 72 -13.67 1.99 -8.15
CA LEU A 72 -12.90 1.12 -7.26
C LEU A 72 -11.91 1.95 -6.44
N HIS A 73 -12.10 1.94 -5.12
CA HIS A 73 -11.18 2.52 -4.16
C HIS A 73 -10.25 1.42 -3.64
N TYR A 74 -8.96 1.49 -3.98
CA TYR A 74 -7.91 0.68 -3.35
C TYR A 74 -7.24 1.50 -2.26
N VAL A 75 -7.34 1.03 -1.01
CA VAL A 75 -6.98 1.79 0.18
C VAL A 75 -5.90 1.04 0.94
N ASP A 76 -4.71 1.65 1.04
CA ASP A 76 -3.55 1.10 1.76
C ASP A 76 -3.08 2.12 2.82
N PRO A 77 -3.79 2.22 3.96
CA PRO A 77 -3.49 3.22 4.97
C PRO A 77 -2.20 2.86 5.72
N PRO A 78 -1.50 3.83 6.33
CA PRO A 78 -0.48 3.53 7.31
C PRO A 78 -1.00 2.53 8.35
N TYR A 79 -0.45 1.31 8.38
CA TYR A 79 -1.00 0.25 9.24
C TYR A 79 -1.03 0.61 10.71
N LEU A 80 -2.02 0.03 11.42
CA LEU A 80 -2.23 0.18 12.85
C LEU A 80 -0.90 0.07 13.62
N PRO A 81 -0.64 0.96 14.60
CA PRO A 81 0.62 0.96 15.34
C PRO A 81 0.96 -0.39 16.00
N GLU A 82 -0.07 -1.11 16.46
CA GLU A 82 0.04 -2.40 17.17
C GLU A 82 0.49 -3.56 16.26
N THR A 83 0.26 -3.46 14.96
CA THR A 83 0.60 -4.53 14.00
C THR A 83 1.99 -4.36 13.39
N ARG A 84 2.69 -3.24 13.69
CA ARG A 84 4.05 -2.98 13.22
C ARG A 84 5.11 -3.65 14.11
N ASN A 85 6.19 -4.12 13.49
CA ASN A 85 7.32 -4.71 14.21
C ASN A 85 7.86 -3.76 15.29
N ARG A 86 8.16 -4.31 16.49
CA ARG A 86 8.86 -3.58 17.56
C ARG A 86 10.12 -2.91 17.01
N ARG A 87 10.29 -1.63 17.37
CA ARG A 87 11.46 -0.76 17.16
C ARG A 87 12.74 -1.55 16.87
N ASN A 88 13.29 -1.42 15.66
CA ASN A 88 14.70 -1.72 15.45
C ASN A 88 15.51 -0.60 16.12
N PRO A 89 16.28 -0.86 17.20
CA PRO A 89 17.06 0.17 17.88
C PRO A 89 18.12 0.81 16.97
N HIS A 90 18.52 0.11 15.90
CA HIS A 90 19.51 0.55 14.93
C HIS A 90 18.89 1.21 13.68
N ASP A 91 17.56 1.19 13.57
CA ASP A 91 16.85 1.84 12.48
C ASP A 91 15.56 2.54 12.96
N PRO A 92 15.64 3.80 13.41
CA PRO A 92 14.46 4.59 13.77
C PRO A 92 13.57 4.96 12.55
N LYS A 93 13.93 4.54 11.32
CA LYS A 93 13.33 4.96 10.03
C LYS A 93 12.01 4.25 9.65
N HIS A 94 11.36 3.54 10.57
CA HIS A 94 10.11 2.82 10.27
C HIS A 94 8.82 3.64 10.44
N ARG A 95 8.92 4.98 10.52
CA ARG A 95 7.74 5.83 10.69
C ARG A 95 7.43 6.60 9.42
N TYR A 96 6.19 6.50 8.96
CA TYR A 96 5.65 7.52 8.08
C TYR A 96 5.72 8.86 8.83
N ARG A 97 6.03 9.94 8.13
CA ARG A 97 6.07 11.28 8.74
C ARG A 97 4.73 11.67 9.39
N HIS A 98 3.65 11.16 8.82
CA HIS A 98 2.29 11.30 9.31
C HIS A 98 1.75 9.88 9.54
N GLU A 99 1.44 9.54 10.79
CA GLU A 99 0.85 8.25 11.17
C GLU A 99 -0.64 8.43 11.50
N MET A 100 -1.39 7.35 11.36
CA MET A 100 -2.77 7.26 11.82
C MET A 100 -2.80 6.70 13.24
N ASN A 101 -3.57 7.34 14.11
CA ASN A 101 -3.92 6.78 15.42
C ASN A 101 -5.16 5.87 15.30
N VAL A 102 -5.54 5.21 16.39
CA VAL A 102 -6.68 4.28 16.40
C VAL A 102 -7.99 4.97 16.03
N ASP A 103 -8.23 6.20 16.48
CA ASP A 103 -9.43 6.97 16.16
C ASP A 103 -9.47 7.34 14.67
N ASP A 104 -8.33 7.69 14.07
CA ASP A 104 -8.23 7.95 12.62
C ASP A 104 -8.58 6.68 11.82
N HIS A 105 -8.23 5.50 12.34
CA HIS A 105 -8.61 4.23 11.73
C HIS A 105 -10.11 3.95 11.87
N VAL A 106 -10.72 4.29 13.00
CA VAL A 106 -12.18 4.19 13.17
C VAL A 106 -12.89 5.10 12.17
N GLU A 107 -12.48 6.36 12.06
CA GLU A 107 -13.03 7.32 11.08
C GLU A 107 -12.88 6.81 9.65
N LEU A 108 -11.72 6.26 9.30
CA LEU A 108 -11.49 5.64 8.00
C LEU A 108 -12.49 4.51 7.74
N LEU A 109 -12.63 3.57 8.68
CA LEU A 109 -13.51 2.40 8.50
C LEU A 109 -14.98 2.81 8.37
N GLU A 110 -15.43 3.79 9.15
CA GLU A 110 -16.77 4.37 9.03
C GLU A 110 -16.99 5.00 7.65
N ALA A 111 -16.04 5.81 7.18
CA ALA A 111 -16.11 6.45 5.87
C ALA A 111 -16.15 5.41 4.74
N LEU A 112 -15.30 4.37 4.80
CA LEU A 112 -15.25 3.33 3.77
C LEU A 112 -16.55 2.52 3.69
N ARG A 113 -17.22 2.28 4.83
CA ARG A 113 -18.55 1.63 4.85
C ARG A 113 -19.65 2.51 4.25
N GLY A 114 -19.46 3.82 4.24
CA GLY A 114 -20.41 4.80 3.69
C GLY A 114 -20.30 4.98 2.17
N LEU A 115 -19.26 4.45 1.52
CA LEU A 115 -19.07 4.58 0.07
C LEU A 115 -20.06 3.70 -0.71
N ALA A 116 -20.63 4.24 -1.78
CA ALA A 116 -21.45 3.51 -2.75
C ALA A 116 -20.59 2.64 -3.69
N GLY A 117 -19.33 3.04 -3.89
CA GLY A 117 -18.39 2.32 -4.75
C GLY A 117 -17.84 1.02 -4.20
N MET A 118 -16.99 0.39 -5.00
CA MET A 118 -16.24 -0.79 -4.63
C MET A 118 -15.03 -0.40 -3.78
N VAL A 119 -14.74 -1.16 -2.73
CA VAL A 119 -13.59 -0.91 -1.85
C VAL A 119 -12.79 -2.18 -1.64
N VAL A 120 -11.47 -2.03 -1.75
CA VAL A 120 -10.47 -3.01 -1.31
C VAL A 120 -9.52 -2.31 -0.34
N LEU A 121 -9.50 -2.77 0.90
CA LEU A 121 -8.63 -2.26 1.96
C LEU A 121 -7.53 -3.28 2.24
N SER A 122 -6.26 -2.86 2.22
CA SER A 122 -5.11 -3.70 2.57
C SER A 122 -4.60 -3.41 3.99
N GLY A 123 -4.07 -4.43 4.65
CA GLY A 123 -3.46 -4.28 5.97
C GLY A 123 -2.94 -5.60 6.56
N TYR A 124 -2.59 -5.55 7.84
CA TYR A 124 -2.28 -6.73 8.65
C TYR A 124 -3.51 -7.17 9.46
N PRO A 125 -3.61 -8.45 9.88
CA PRO A 125 -4.71 -8.93 10.70
C PRO A 125 -4.93 -8.03 11.92
N ALA A 126 -6.14 -7.51 12.06
CA ALA A 126 -6.46 -6.53 13.08
C ALA A 126 -7.92 -6.72 13.53
N LYS A 127 -8.10 -6.96 14.83
CA LYS A 127 -9.43 -7.17 15.42
C LYS A 127 -10.37 -5.98 15.19
N LEU A 128 -9.82 -4.75 15.22
CA LEU A 128 -10.60 -3.55 14.92
C LEU A 128 -11.25 -3.65 13.52
N TYR A 129 -10.46 -4.02 12.52
CA TYR A 129 -10.93 -4.10 11.14
C TYR A 129 -11.93 -5.24 10.97
N ASP A 130 -11.60 -6.42 11.52
CA ASP A 130 -12.46 -7.61 11.43
C ASP A 130 -13.83 -7.36 12.11
N ASN A 131 -13.86 -6.64 13.24
CA ASN A 131 -15.09 -6.31 13.95
C ASN A 131 -15.91 -5.22 13.24
N SER A 132 -15.25 -4.24 12.61
CA SER A 132 -15.92 -3.15 11.91
C SER A 132 -16.46 -3.55 10.54
N MET A 133 -15.94 -4.62 9.93
CA MET A 133 -16.31 -5.05 8.57
C MET A 133 -16.63 -6.57 8.51
N PRO A 134 -17.55 -7.08 9.34
CA PRO A 134 -17.83 -8.52 9.41
C PRO A 134 -18.47 -9.08 8.13
N ASP A 135 -19.10 -8.22 7.33
CA ASP A 135 -19.76 -8.53 6.07
C ASP A 135 -18.82 -8.45 4.86
N TRP A 136 -17.57 -8.01 5.05
CA TRP A 136 -16.60 -7.88 3.97
C TRP A 136 -15.88 -9.21 3.74
N ARG A 137 -15.61 -9.52 2.47
CA ARG A 137 -14.82 -10.69 2.12
C ARG A 137 -13.37 -10.46 2.55
N ARG A 138 -12.84 -11.36 3.36
CA ARG A 138 -11.47 -11.32 3.86
C ARG A 138 -10.59 -12.32 3.12
N VAL A 139 -9.45 -11.87 2.61
CA VAL A 139 -8.47 -12.70 1.89
C VAL A 139 -7.11 -12.53 2.55
N GLU A 140 -6.49 -13.63 2.99
CA GLU A 140 -5.15 -13.60 3.59
C GLU A 140 -4.07 -14.05 2.60
N ARG A 141 -2.87 -13.47 2.71
CA ARG A 141 -1.69 -13.87 1.95
C ARG A 141 -0.46 -13.90 2.82
N LEU A 142 0.31 -14.99 2.70
CA LEU A 142 1.63 -15.07 3.30
C LEU A 142 2.62 -14.32 2.40
N ALA A 143 3.28 -13.32 2.97
CA ALA A 143 4.29 -12.50 2.33
C ALA A 143 5.60 -12.55 3.13
N LEU A 144 6.73 -12.50 2.43
CA LEU A 144 8.04 -12.35 3.04
C LEU A 144 8.38 -10.86 3.11
N ALA A 145 8.42 -10.30 4.31
CA ALA A 145 8.84 -8.91 4.51
C ALA A 145 10.38 -8.77 4.47
N ASP A 146 10.85 -7.53 4.36
CA ASP A 146 12.28 -7.18 4.43
C ASP A 146 12.96 -7.87 5.63
N GLY A 147 13.98 -8.67 5.35
CA GLY A 147 14.64 -9.54 6.35
C GLY A 147 14.07 -10.95 6.47
N ALA A 148 13.30 -11.43 5.48
CA ALA A 148 12.76 -12.79 5.39
C ALA A 148 11.84 -13.19 6.56
N ARG A 149 11.15 -12.21 7.17
CA ARG A 149 10.17 -12.48 8.22
C ARG A 149 8.80 -12.66 7.59
N GLU A 150 8.14 -13.77 7.92
CA GLU A 150 6.78 -14.04 7.47
C GLU A 150 5.80 -12.99 8.02
N ARG A 151 4.96 -12.49 7.13
CA ARG A 151 3.84 -11.61 7.43
C ARG A 151 2.60 -12.12 6.74
N THR A 152 1.49 -12.12 7.45
CA THR A 152 0.18 -12.33 6.85
C THR A 152 -0.35 -10.96 6.46
N GLU A 153 -0.50 -10.70 5.17
CA GLU A 153 -1.25 -9.56 4.65
C GLU A 153 -2.71 -9.96 4.46
N VAL A 154 -3.61 -9.00 4.64
CA VAL A 154 -5.05 -9.18 4.55
C VAL A 154 -5.64 -8.13 3.63
N LEU A 155 -6.53 -8.58 2.76
CA LEU A 155 -7.43 -7.73 1.99
C LEU A 155 -8.84 -7.88 2.54
N TRP A 156 -9.50 -6.76 2.86
CA TRP A 156 -10.94 -6.69 3.10
C TRP A 156 -11.59 -6.10 1.86
N ILE A 157 -12.53 -6.84 1.29
CA ILE A 157 -13.20 -6.51 0.02
C ILE A 157 -14.68 -6.32 0.32
N ASN A 158 -15.22 -5.14 0.02
CA ASN A 158 -16.62 -4.84 0.33
C ASN A 158 -17.59 -5.70 -0.52
N PRO A 159 -18.86 -5.86 -0.09
CA PRO A 159 -19.83 -6.70 -0.80
C PRO A 159 -20.01 -6.34 -2.27
N ALA A 160 -20.01 -5.04 -2.62
CA ALA A 160 -20.14 -4.57 -3.99
C ALA A 160 -18.96 -5.03 -4.87
N CYS A 161 -17.73 -4.90 -4.38
CA CYS A 161 -16.54 -5.37 -5.09
C CYS A 161 -16.51 -6.89 -5.22
N ALA A 162 -16.83 -7.60 -4.12
CA ALA A 162 -16.89 -9.05 -4.10
C ALA A 162 -17.89 -9.59 -5.14
N ALA A 163 -19.10 -9.03 -5.20
CA ALA A 163 -20.11 -9.42 -6.17
C ALA A 163 -19.66 -9.17 -7.63
N ARG A 164 -19.01 -8.03 -7.90
CA ARG A 164 -18.47 -7.70 -9.23
C ARG A 164 -17.34 -8.65 -9.64
N LEU A 165 -16.46 -9.01 -8.70
CA LEU A 165 -15.39 -9.98 -8.94
C LEU A 165 -15.96 -11.36 -9.27
N ASP A 166 -16.96 -11.82 -8.51
CA ASP A 166 -17.58 -13.12 -8.74
C ASP A 166 -18.33 -13.17 -10.08
N ALA A 167 -19.06 -12.11 -10.41
CA ALA A 167 -19.73 -11.99 -11.70
C ALA A 167 -18.73 -12.05 -12.87
N ARG A 168 -17.58 -11.38 -12.75
CA ARG A 168 -16.51 -11.45 -13.76
C ARG A 168 -15.89 -12.84 -13.89
N ALA A 169 -15.79 -13.58 -12.80
CA ALA A 169 -15.26 -14.93 -12.78
C ALA A 169 -16.30 -16.00 -13.17
N GLY A 170 -17.52 -15.62 -13.58
CA GLY A 170 -18.59 -16.57 -13.87
C GLY A 170 -19.02 -17.39 -12.65
N GLY A 171 -18.88 -16.85 -11.44
CA GLY A 171 -19.17 -17.54 -10.18
C GLY A 171 -18.06 -18.44 -9.66
N ALA A 172 -16.93 -18.58 -10.36
CA ALA A 172 -15.80 -19.41 -9.94
C ALA A 172 -14.89 -18.76 -8.87
N GLY A 173 -15.18 -17.51 -8.45
CA GLY A 173 -14.31 -16.71 -7.60
C GLY A 173 -13.14 -16.09 -8.38
N SER A 174 -12.57 -15.00 -7.87
CA SER A 174 -11.56 -14.22 -8.61
C SER A 174 -10.25 -15.01 -8.84
N PRO A 175 -9.76 -15.14 -10.11
CA PRO A 175 -8.50 -15.82 -10.40
C PRO A 175 -7.27 -15.03 -9.91
N LEU A 176 -7.42 -13.74 -9.56
CA LEU A 176 -6.37 -12.93 -8.90
C LEU A 176 -5.87 -13.56 -7.59
N PHE A 177 -6.68 -14.45 -7.00
CA PHE A 177 -6.43 -15.07 -5.71
C PHE A 177 -6.40 -16.60 -5.77
N ALA A 178 -6.38 -17.20 -6.96
CA ALA A 178 -6.11 -18.63 -7.07
C ALA A 178 -4.65 -18.87 -6.67
N GLU A 179 -4.39 -19.89 -5.83
CA GLU A 179 -3.02 -20.37 -5.66
C GLU A 179 -2.50 -20.77 -7.03
N VAL A 180 -1.36 -20.18 -7.42
CA VAL A 180 -0.64 -20.64 -8.61
C VAL A 180 -0.21 -22.07 -8.29
N ALA A 181 -0.86 -23.04 -8.92
CA ALA A 181 -0.41 -24.43 -8.87
C ALA A 181 1.06 -24.44 -9.30
N GLN A 182 1.92 -24.93 -8.41
CA GLN A 182 3.37 -25.06 -8.64
C GLN A 182 3.66 -25.98 -9.82
#